data_AF-A0A2M7KD36-F1
#
_entry.id   AF-A0A2M7KD36-F1
#
_cell.length_a   1.000
_cell.length_b   1.000
_cell.length_c   1.000
_cell.angle_alpha   90.00
_cell.angle_beta   90.00
_cell.angle_gamma   90.00
#
_symmetry.space_group_name_H-M   'P 1'
#
loop_
_entity.id
_entity.type
_entity.pdbx_description
1 polymer ?
#
loop_
_entity_poly.entity_id
_entity_poly.type
_entity_poly.pdbx_seq_one_letter_code
_entity_poly.pdbx_strand_id
1 'polypeptide(L)'
;MNLNNTIKNILVVYYSQSGQLKQIANNFVLPFVNNGEDVEFYKIKPINDFPFPWKSEQFFNAMPECVAGIPTELNEPIFNRETYDLIVFAYQPWYLSPSIPATSILLNTEFKKRLKNTPVITLIGSRNMWT
;
A
#
# COMPACT_ATOMS: atom_id res chain seq x y z
N MET A 1 20.18 30.49 5.50
CA MET A 1 20.10 29.35 6.42
C MET A 1 20.32 28.09 5.61
N ASN A 2 21.54 27.54 5.63
CA ASN A 2 21.80 26.23 5.03
C ASN A 2 21.31 25.17 6.02
N LEU A 3 20.09 24.69 5.83
CA LEU A 3 19.71 23.41 6.41
C LEU A 3 20.46 22.36 5.60
N ASN A 4 21.42 21.67 6.22
CA ASN A 4 21.92 20.41 5.72
C ASN A 4 20.72 19.45 5.70
N ASN A 5 19.94 19.46 4.63
CA ASN A 5 18.77 18.59 4.52
C ASN A 5 19.31 17.18 4.27
N THR A 6 19.33 16.36 5.33
CA THR A 6 19.67 14.94 5.20
C THR A 6 18.62 14.27 4.33
N ILE A 7 19.05 13.50 3.33
CA ILE A 7 18.17 12.72 2.46
C ILE A 7 17.24 11.87 3.33
N LYS A 8 15.94 12.05 3.13
CA LYS A 8 14.86 11.34 3.79
C LYS A 8 14.56 10.05 3.04
N ASN A 9 14.28 9.00 3.81
CA ASN A 9 13.93 7.69 3.28
C ASN A 9 12.42 7.49 3.41
N ILE A 10 11.73 7.36 2.28
CA ILE A 10 10.28 7.26 2.19
C ILE A 10 9.91 5.87 1.66
N LEU A 11 9.07 5.15 2.38
CA LEU A 11 8.53 3.86 1.94
C LEU A 11 7.11 4.03 1.42
N VAL A 12 6.87 3.68 0.17
CA VAL A 12 5.54 3.57 -0.43
C VAL A 12 5.11 2.11 -0.44
N VAL A 13 4.17 1.74 0.44
CA VAL A 13 3.55 0.42 0.44
C VAL A 13 2.21 0.50 -0.25
N TYR A 14 1.99 -0.31 -1.28
CA TYR A 14 0.75 -0.26 -2.06
C TYR A 14 0.31 -1.63 -2.57
N TYR A 15 -1.00 -1.80 -2.78
CA TYR A 15 -1.54 -2.88 -3.58
C TYR A 15 -2.17 -2.32 -4.86
N SER A 16 -2.04 -3.00 -6.00
CA SER A 16 -2.70 -2.55 -7.22
C SER A 16 -2.94 -3.70 -8.17
N GLN A 17 -4.19 -3.82 -8.60
CA GLN A 17 -4.64 -4.79 -9.59
C GLN A 17 -4.44 -4.27 -11.02
N SER A 18 -4.81 -3.01 -11.28
CA SER A 18 -4.78 -2.39 -12.60
C SER A 18 -3.54 -1.53 -12.86
N GLY A 19 -2.73 -1.27 -11.83
CA GLY A 19 -1.63 -0.29 -11.87
C GLY A 19 -2.07 1.16 -11.59
N GLN A 20 -3.36 1.46 -11.56
CA GLN A 20 -3.85 2.84 -11.34
C GLN A 20 -3.43 3.41 -9.99
N LEU A 21 -3.56 2.62 -8.91
CA LEU A 21 -3.11 3.08 -7.60
C LEU A 21 -1.60 3.34 -7.57
N LYS A 22 -0.80 2.55 -8.30
CA LYS A 22 0.64 2.81 -8.44
C LYS A 22 0.91 4.16 -9.11
N GLN A 23 0.15 4.50 -10.15
CA GLN A 23 0.27 5.81 -10.81
C GLN A 23 -0.09 6.96 -9.86
N ILE A 24 -1.17 6.80 -9.08
CA ILE A 24 -1.57 7.78 -8.05
C ILE A 24 -0.46 7.94 -7.01
N ALA A 25 0.08 6.84 -6.48
CA ALA A 25 1.17 6.87 -5.50
C ALA A 25 2.46 7.49 -6.07
N ASN A 26 2.83 7.15 -7.32
CA ASN A 26 3.97 7.76 -8.02
C ASN A 26 3.83 9.27 -8.12
N ASN A 27 2.66 9.77 -8.54
CA ASN A 27 2.41 11.20 -8.66
C ASN A 27 2.41 11.90 -7.30
N PHE A 28 1.86 11.25 -6.27
CA PHE A 28 1.85 11.77 -4.90
C PHE A 28 3.26 11.99 -4.36
N VAL A 29 4.18 11.05 -4.61
CA VAL A 29 5.56 11.14 -4.09
C VAL A 29 6.54 11.85 -5.02
N LEU A 30 6.11 12.25 -6.22
CA LEU A 30 6.96 12.93 -7.19
C LEU A 30 7.67 14.19 -6.62
N PRO A 31 7.03 15.03 -5.78
CA PRO A 31 7.73 16.15 -5.14
C PRO A 31 8.91 15.71 -4.26
N PHE A 32 8.82 14.57 -3.56
CA PHE A 32 9.92 14.04 -2.75
C PHE A 32 11.08 13.58 -3.63
N VAL A 33 10.78 12.84 -4.70
CA VAL A 33 11.79 12.41 -5.69
C VAL A 33 12.51 13.62 -6.29
N ASN A 34 11.75 14.67 -6.68
CA ASN A 34 12.32 15.88 -7.25
C ASN A 34 13.16 16.69 -6.25
N ASN A 35 12.94 16.52 -4.95
CA ASN A 35 13.76 17.13 -3.89
C ASN A 35 15.01 16.29 -3.55
N GLY A 36 15.21 15.15 -4.21
CA GLY A 36 16.35 14.25 -3.97
C GLY A 36 16.17 13.30 -2.79
N GLU A 37 14.95 13.13 -2.29
CA GLU A 37 14.66 12.13 -1.25
C GLU A 37 14.69 10.70 -1.83
N ASP A 38 15.02 9.72 -1.00
CA ASP A 38 15.03 8.31 -1.39
C ASP A 38 13.64 7.71 -1.23
N VAL A 39 13.04 7.28 -2.34
CA VAL A 39 11.69 6.71 -2.36
C VAL A 39 11.74 5.24 -2.78
N GLU A 40 11.40 4.37 -1.83
CA GLU A 40 11.28 2.94 -2.04
C GLU A 40 9.82 2.55 -2.28
N PHE A 41 9.57 1.72 -3.29
CA PHE A 41 8.23 1.20 -3.59
C PHE A 41 8.14 -0.30 -3.29
N TYR A 42 7.24 -0.67 -2.38
CA TYR A 42 6.88 -2.05 -2.11
C TYR A 42 5.43 -2.33 -2.56
N LYS A 43 5.29 -3.20 -3.57
CA LYS A 43 3.99 -3.75 -3.95
C LYS A 43 3.67 -4.91 -3.02
N ILE A 44 2.52 -4.87 -2.35
CA ILE A 44 1.96 -5.98 -1.59
C ILE A 44 1.66 -7.14 -2.55
N LYS A 45 2.12 -8.35 -2.21
CA LYS A 45 2.00 -9.54 -3.06
C LYS A 45 1.33 -10.69 -2.31
N PRO A 46 -0.01 -10.83 -2.39
CA PRO A 46 -0.68 -12.06 -1.98
C PRO A 46 -0.04 -13.30 -2.59
N ILE A 47 -0.06 -14.44 -1.89
CA ILE A 47 0.38 -15.72 -2.47
C ILE A 47 -0.57 -16.10 -3.62
N ASN A 48 -1.88 -15.95 -3.38
CA ASN A 48 -2.93 -16.10 -4.38
C ASN A 48 -3.45 -14.70 -4.75
N ASP A 49 -3.04 -14.20 -5.91
CA ASP A 49 -3.35 -12.84 -6.34
C ASP A 49 -4.84 -12.68 -6.75
N PHE A 50 -5.40 -11.50 -6.50
CA PHE A 50 -6.79 -11.21 -6.87
C PHE A 50 -6.88 -10.79 -8.35
N PRO A 51 -7.79 -11.38 -9.14
CA PRO A 51 -7.83 -11.21 -10.59
C PRO A 51 -8.23 -9.79 -11.00
N PHE A 52 -7.76 -9.37 -12.17
CA PHE A 52 -8.21 -8.14 -12.81
C PHE A 52 -8.24 -8.32 -14.34
N PRO A 53 -9.35 -7.95 -15.01
CA PRO A 53 -10.61 -7.46 -14.44
C PRO A 53 -11.32 -8.56 -13.62
N TRP A 54 -12.17 -8.12 -12.68
CA TRP A 54 -12.97 -9.05 -11.86
C TRP A 54 -14.06 -9.73 -12.69
N LYS A 55 -14.27 -11.02 -12.47
CA LYS A 55 -15.54 -11.69 -12.81
C LYS A 55 -16.51 -11.57 -11.63
N SER A 56 -17.82 -11.52 -11.90
CA SER A 56 -18.84 -11.29 -10.86
C SER A 56 -18.75 -12.27 -9.69
N GLU A 57 -18.56 -13.57 -9.97
CA GLU A 57 -18.40 -14.59 -8.93
C GLU A 57 -17.21 -14.30 -8.01
N GLN A 58 -16.03 -14.03 -8.58
CA GLN A 58 -14.81 -13.75 -7.82
C GLN A 58 -14.90 -12.44 -7.03
N PHE A 59 -15.59 -11.45 -7.59
CA PHE A 59 -15.88 -10.19 -6.91
C PHE A 59 -16.68 -10.47 -5.63
N PHE A 60 -17.90 -11.00 -5.75
CA PHE A 60 -18.75 -11.25 -4.58
C PHE A 60 -18.15 -12.25 -3.59
N ASN A 61 -17.37 -13.23 -4.07
CA ASN A 61 -16.67 -14.18 -3.21
C ASN A 61 -15.64 -13.52 -2.29
N ALA A 62 -15.07 -12.37 -2.65
CA ALA A 62 -14.11 -11.65 -1.79
C ALA A 62 -14.78 -10.73 -0.74
N MET A 63 -16.10 -10.51 -0.83
CA MET A 63 -16.81 -9.56 0.03
C MET A 63 -16.80 -9.97 1.52
N PRO A 64 -17.17 -11.21 1.91
CA PRO A 64 -17.28 -11.59 3.31
C PRO A 64 -15.98 -11.38 4.08
N GLU A 65 -14.86 -11.85 3.53
CA GLU A 65 -13.53 -11.74 4.12
C GLU A 65 -13.06 -10.29 4.18
N CYS A 66 -13.31 -9.52 3.12
CA CYS A 66 -12.92 -8.12 3.06
C CYS A 66 -13.64 -7.27 4.11
N VAL A 67 -14.96 -7.45 4.26
CA VAL A 67 -15.76 -6.71 5.25
C VAL A 67 -15.40 -7.14 6.66
N ALA A 68 -15.14 -8.43 6.88
CA ALA A 68 -14.72 -8.96 8.18
C ALA A 68 -13.26 -8.65 8.55
N GLY A 69 -12.46 -8.11 7.62
CA GLY A 69 -11.04 -7.84 7.84
C GLY A 69 -10.18 -9.11 7.97
N ILE A 70 -10.62 -10.21 7.36
CA ILE A 70 -9.88 -11.48 7.37
C ILE A 70 -8.69 -11.36 6.39
N PRO A 71 -7.45 -11.59 6.86
CA PRO A 71 -6.27 -11.48 5.99
C PRO A 71 -6.15 -12.66 5.03
N THR A 72 -5.38 -12.44 3.97
CA THR A 72 -4.84 -13.49 3.09
C THR A 72 -3.35 -13.65 3.32
N GLU A 73 -2.80 -14.78 2.90
CA GLU A 73 -1.36 -15.01 2.95
C GLU A 73 -0.63 -14.11 1.95
N LEU A 74 0.49 -13.55 2.40
CA LEU A 74 1.36 -12.70 1.60
C LEU A 74 2.71 -13.39 1.39
N ASN A 75 3.35 -13.10 0.27
CA ASN A 75 4.80 -13.28 0.16
C ASN A 75 5.48 -12.39 1.21
N GLU A 76 6.54 -12.91 1.85
CA GLU A 76 7.25 -12.16 2.89
C GLU A 76 7.76 -10.82 2.33
N PRO A 77 7.40 -9.68 2.93
CA PRO A 77 7.89 -8.40 2.48
C PRO A 77 9.39 -8.28 2.74
N ILE A 78 10.11 -7.81 1.73
CA ILE A 78 11.52 -7.46 1.84
C ILE A 78 11.61 -5.95 1.62
N PHE A 79 12.11 -5.26 2.64
CA PHE A 79 12.32 -3.82 2.64
C PHE A 79 13.82 -3.54 2.64
N ASN A 80 14.26 -2.51 1.93
CA ASN A 80 15.69 -2.18 1.86
C ASN A 80 16.22 -1.61 3.19
N ARG A 81 15.33 -1.22 4.11
CA ARG A 81 15.67 -0.55 5.36
C ARG A 81 14.85 -1.07 6.54
N GLU A 82 15.42 -0.90 7.73
CA GLU A 82 14.73 -1.15 8.99
C GLU A 82 13.90 0.05 9.46
N THR A 83 14.28 1.27 9.06
CA THR A 83 13.60 2.51 9.45
C THR A 83 13.41 3.45 8.26
N TYR A 84 12.34 4.24 8.31
CA TYR A 84 11.98 5.24 7.30
C TYR A 84 11.57 6.53 8.01
N ASP A 85 11.76 7.65 7.34
CA ASP A 85 11.30 8.96 7.81
C ASP A 85 9.79 9.15 7.59
N LEU A 86 9.22 8.43 6.61
CA LEU A 86 7.80 8.45 6.26
C LEU A 86 7.38 7.14 5.59
N ILE A 87 6.18 6.66 5.92
CA ILE A 87 5.50 5.60 5.16
C ILE A 87 4.27 6.20 4.47
N VAL A 88 4.17 6.00 3.16
CA VAL A 88 2.96 6.23 2.37
C VAL A 88 2.28 4.88 2.17
N PHE A 89 1.17 4.67 2.87
CA PHE A 89 0.37 3.46 2.76
C PHE A 89 -0.81 3.70 1.80
N ALA A 90 -0.70 3.18 0.58
CA ALA A 90 -1.70 3.37 -0.45
C ALA A 90 -2.56 2.12 -0.65
N TYR A 91 -3.88 2.25 -0.62
CA TYR A 91 -4.79 1.16 -0.97
C TYR A 91 -6.04 1.63 -1.70
N GLN A 92 -6.64 0.73 -2.47
CA GLN A 92 -8.02 0.85 -2.93
C GLN A 92 -8.97 0.19 -1.92
N PRO A 93 -10.07 0.84 -1.54
CA PRO A 93 -11.08 0.21 -0.71
C PRO A 93 -11.89 -0.79 -1.53
N TRP A 94 -12.30 -1.88 -0.90
CA TRP A 94 -13.25 -2.86 -1.42
C TRP A 94 -14.41 -2.95 -0.45
N TYR A 95 -15.65 -2.87 -0.94
CA TYR A 95 -16.85 -2.98 -0.10
C TYR A 95 -16.88 -2.02 1.09
N LEU A 96 -16.36 -0.79 0.90
CA LEU A 96 -16.21 0.24 1.96
C LEU A 96 -15.21 -0.12 3.08
N SER A 97 -14.42 -1.17 2.90
CA SER A 97 -13.33 -1.59 3.80
C SER A 97 -11.97 -1.47 3.09
N PRO A 98 -10.83 -1.48 3.82
CA PRO A 98 -9.54 -1.72 3.20
C PRO A 98 -9.55 -3.04 2.43
N SER A 99 -8.96 -3.06 1.24
CA SER A 99 -8.86 -4.30 0.45
C SER A 99 -8.13 -5.40 1.24
N ILE A 100 -8.43 -6.67 0.96
CA ILE A 100 -7.85 -7.80 1.69
C ILE A 100 -6.31 -7.73 1.73
N PRO A 101 -5.58 -7.43 0.64
CA PRO A 101 -4.11 -7.27 0.70
C PRO A 101 -3.66 -6.13 1.60
N ALA A 102 -4.40 -5.02 1.65
CA ALA A 102 -4.11 -3.88 2.51
C ALA A 102 -4.27 -4.26 4.00
N THR A 103 -5.36 -4.92 4.36
CA THR A 103 -5.55 -5.46 5.72
C THR A 103 -4.45 -6.47 6.08
N SER A 104 -4.09 -7.34 5.13
CA SER A 104 -3.11 -8.40 5.35
C SER A 104 -1.72 -7.85 5.67
N ILE A 105 -1.25 -6.83 4.93
CA ILE A 105 0.08 -6.25 5.19
C ILE A 105 0.10 -5.49 6.53
N LEU A 106 -1.00 -4.84 6.93
CA LEU A 106 -1.10 -4.17 8.23
C LEU A 106 -0.99 -5.14 9.41
N LEU A 107 -1.31 -6.42 9.19
CA LEU A 107 -1.18 -7.47 10.20
C LEU A 107 0.19 -8.15 10.18
N ASN A 108 0.95 -8.05 9.09
CA ASN A 108 2.26 -8.67 8.92
C ASN A 108 3.30 -8.11 9.92
N THR A 109 4.10 -9.03 10.48
CA THR A 109 5.10 -8.72 11.52
C THR A 109 6.22 -7.82 11.03
N GLU A 110 6.76 -8.07 9.83
CA GLU A 110 7.84 -7.24 9.28
C GLU A 110 7.35 -5.82 8.99
N PHE A 111 6.17 -5.65 8.38
CA PHE A 111 5.65 -4.30 8.15
C PHE A 111 5.36 -3.55 9.45
N LYS A 112 4.84 -4.22 10.48
CA LYS A 112 4.66 -3.64 11.83
C LYS A 112 5.97 -3.11 12.42
N LYS A 113 7.11 -3.75 12.16
CA LYS A 113 8.42 -3.24 12.61
C LYS A 113 8.72 -1.88 11.96
N ARG A 114 8.42 -1.72 10.68
CA ARG A 114 8.65 -0.47 9.92
C ARG A 114 7.69 0.64 10.35
N LEU A 115 6.45 0.29 10.70
CA LEU A 115 5.45 1.25 11.20
C LEU A 115 5.80 1.82 12.57
N LYS A 116 6.58 1.10 13.39
CA LYS A 116 6.88 1.52 14.76
C LYS A 116 7.66 2.84 14.78
N ASN A 117 7.07 3.86 15.39
CA ASN A 117 7.62 5.22 15.51
C ASN A 117 7.86 5.93 14.16
N THR A 118 7.24 5.45 13.08
CA THR A 118 7.35 6.06 11.75
C THR A 118 6.06 6.82 11.42
N PRO A 119 6.11 8.10 11.02
CA PRO A 119 4.96 8.81 10.51
C PRO A 119 4.34 8.09 9.32
N VAL A 120 3.00 8.01 9.27
CA VAL A 120 2.26 7.32 8.20
C VAL A 120 1.27 8.27 7.55
N ILE A 121 1.31 8.36 6.23
CA ILE A 121 0.27 8.96 5.40
C ILE A 121 -0.49 7.85 4.70
N THR A 122 -1.82 7.88 4.79
CA THR A 122 -2.67 6.96 4.03
C THR A 122 -3.16 7.62 2.75
N LEU A 123 -3.04 6.92 1.62
CA LEU A 123 -3.48 7.38 0.30
C LEU A 123 -4.53 6.42 -0.27
N ILE A 124 -5.79 6.86 -0.29
CA ILE A 124 -6.90 6.00 -0.71
C ILE A 124 -7.28 6.29 -2.16
N GLY A 125 -7.10 5.30 -3.03
CA GLY A 125 -7.58 5.35 -4.41
C GLY A 125 -9.00 4.82 -4.52
N SER A 126 -9.99 5.64 -4.19
CA SER A 126 -11.41 5.27 -4.27
C SER A 126 -11.99 5.45 -5.67
N ARG A 127 -12.90 4.55 -6.04
CA ARG A 127 -13.77 4.69 -7.21
C ARG A 127 -15.22 4.67 -6.75
N ASN A 128 -16.10 5.34 -7.49
CA ASN A 128 -17.54 5.27 -7.23
C ASN A 128 -18.03 3.81 -7.34
N MET A 129 -19.18 3.51 -6.74
CA MET A 129 -19.85 2.22 -6.92
C MET A 129 -19.96 1.92 -8.41
N TRP A 130 -19.64 0.68 -8.76
CA TRP A 130 -19.52 0.21 -10.13
C TRP A 130 -20.94 0.16 -10.72
N THR A 131 -21.37 1.22 -11.42
CA THR A 131 -22.55 1.24 -12.30
C THR A 131 -22.17 0.75 -13.68
#